data_AF-A0A238H0U3-F1
#
_entry.id   AF-A0A238H0U3-F1
#
_cell.length_a   1.000
_cell.length_b   1.000
_cell.length_c   1.000
_cell.angle_alpha   90.00
_cell.angle_beta   90.00
_cell.angle_gamma   90.00
#
_symmetry.space_group_name_H-M   'P 1'
#
loop_
_entity.id
_entity.type
_entity.pdbx_description
1 polymer ?
#
loop_
_entity_poly.entity_id
_entity_poly.type
_entity_poly.pdbx_seq_one_letter_code
_entity_poly.pdbx_strand_id
1 'polypeptide(L)'
;MSAAASPVPLNLLRDAAVRDLAWLLSSVSLVAPSARAPTAQPWASGADPAAAAAWLIALDAHPEPLHAALAQARPVRLGRYAECLLGYFAQHAPSLTLVAANLPLRRNGLTLGECDFLVETASGERLHWELAVKYYLCVATSGAASLAHFVGPNLADRFDLKYARLVDHQLRLTTRDEFASLGHPGPWRAQMLVKGWLFYPVRGGGLAGSAAMTSGAAAGDAVCARPDESGRMAAGGERQSPRSPWSSVTQRAAGEPGAANSAQAAGSRHAGNETRRDRQTELQIDLQSDSQTNLQADSKADSQTDSQTDSQRSSQAASLAGSQTDSRNAALPPADRLTAFGWPAIRDPLEVEAGHPRGFWITRNEWLALGAEQCPDARWMLLPRLAWLAPRAIDDASAARGQNALLDADAMLARAAELPGPALVAALVRGRDAVWREAVRGFIVPDDWPARAAAFAGR
;
A
#
# COMPACT_ATOMS: atom_id res chain seq x y z
N MET A 1 4.23 3.70 -21.65
CA MET A 1 5.63 3.20 -21.51
C MET A 1 5.67 2.35 -20.26
N SER A 2 6.41 1.23 -20.22
CA SER A 2 6.49 0.41 -19.00
C SER A 2 7.02 1.24 -17.83
N ALA A 3 6.58 0.92 -16.61
CA ALA A 3 7.27 1.33 -15.40
C ALA A 3 8.75 0.88 -15.46
N ALA A 4 9.65 1.69 -14.91
CA ALA A 4 11.06 1.34 -14.78
C ALA A 4 11.21 0.18 -13.79
N ALA A 5 11.56 -1.00 -14.31
CA ALA A 5 11.81 -2.19 -13.51
C ALA A 5 12.93 -1.95 -12.49
N SER A 6 12.92 -2.72 -11.39
CA SER A 6 13.91 -2.53 -10.33
C SER A 6 15.34 -2.72 -10.83
N PRO A 7 16.27 -1.79 -10.54
CA PRO A 7 17.68 -1.97 -10.89
C PRO A 7 18.33 -3.13 -10.10
N VAL A 8 17.67 -3.60 -9.03
CA VAL A 8 18.06 -4.80 -8.27
C VAL A 8 16.83 -5.69 -8.02
N PRO A 9 16.84 -6.99 -8.37
CA PRO A 9 15.79 -7.92 -8.00
C PRO A 9 15.58 -7.99 -6.47
N LEU A 10 14.34 -7.74 -6.01
CA LEU A 10 13.98 -7.60 -4.59
C LEU A 10 14.24 -8.85 -3.72
N ASN A 11 14.49 -10.00 -4.34
CA ASN A 11 14.84 -11.25 -3.68
C ASN A 11 16.34 -11.38 -3.33
N LEU A 12 17.21 -10.55 -3.90
CA LEU A 12 18.65 -10.51 -3.62
C LEU A 12 18.99 -9.64 -2.42
N LEU A 13 18.22 -8.56 -2.20
CA LEU A 13 18.32 -7.69 -1.04
C LEU A 13 18.09 -8.50 0.25
N ARG A 14 18.78 -8.15 1.33
CA ARG A 14 18.76 -8.83 2.63
C ARG A 14 18.04 -8.02 3.68
N ASP A 15 18.28 -6.71 3.75
CA ASP A 15 17.62 -5.87 4.74
C ASP A 15 16.12 -5.70 4.45
N ALA A 16 15.33 -5.49 5.50
CA ALA A 16 13.90 -5.26 5.39
C ALA A 16 13.57 -3.86 4.85
N ALA A 17 14.23 -2.82 5.36
CA ALA A 17 13.95 -1.43 5.00
C ALA A 17 14.51 -1.06 3.62
N VAL A 18 15.69 -1.59 3.25
CA VAL A 18 16.25 -1.40 1.90
C VAL A 18 15.40 -2.11 0.83
N ARG A 19 14.86 -3.30 1.14
CA ARG A 19 13.89 -4.01 0.27
C ARG A 19 12.56 -3.25 0.14
N ASP A 20 12.04 -2.72 1.24
CA ASP A 20 10.83 -1.89 1.25
C ASP A 20 11.04 -0.59 0.42
N LEU A 21 12.21 0.04 0.54
CA LEU A 21 12.60 1.19 -0.29
C LEU A 21 12.69 0.84 -1.77
N ALA A 22 13.43 -0.22 -2.11
CA ALA A 22 13.56 -0.68 -3.50
C ALA A 22 12.19 -0.98 -4.12
N TRP A 23 11.31 -1.66 -3.39
CA TRP A 23 9.91 -1.87 -3.81
C TRP A 23 9.15 -0.55 -3.98
N LEU A 24 9.28 0.41 -3.07
CA LEU A 24 8.59 1.70 -3.17
C LEU A 24 9.01 2.49 -4.41
N LEU A 25 10.27 2.37 -4.84
CA LEU A 25 10.80 3.07 -6.01
C LEU A 25 10.44 2.35 -7.33
N SER A 26 10.46 1.01 -7.37
CA SER A 26 10.36 0.22 -8.61
C SER A 26 9.13 -0.66 -8.78
N SER A 27 8.24 -0.76 -7.79
CA SER A 27 6.97 -1.49 -7.96
C SER A 27 6.13 -0.86 -9.07
N VAL A 28 5.31 -1.68 -9.74
CA VAL A 28 4.31 -1.18 -10.68
C VAL A 28 3.37 -0.22 -9.94
N SER A 29 3.02 0.89 -10.59
CA SER A 29 2.06 1.87 -10.06
C SER A 29 0.71 1.20 -9.83
N LEU A 30 -0.10 1.66 -8.87
CA LEU A 30 -1.52 1.28 -8.87
C LEU A 30 -2.32 2.00 -9.96
N VAL A 31 -1.80 3.12 -10.47
CA VAL A 31 -2.46 3.99 -11.45
C VAL A 31 -1.73 3.94 -12.80
N ALA A 32 -2.48 3.68 -13.88
CA ALA A 32 -1.96 3.51 -15.23
C ALA A 32 -1.34 4.79 -15.83
N PRO A 33 -0.35 4.70 -16.74
CA PRO A 33 0.15 5.85 -17.50
C PRO A 33 -0.90 6.53 -18.39
N SER A 34 -2.04 5.88 -18.66
CA SER A 34 -3.23 6.40 -19.33
C SER A 34 -4.17 7.21 -18.42
N ALA A 35 -3.84 7.35 -17.13
CA ALA A 35 -4.62 8.11 -16.17
C ALA A 35 -4.64 9.63 -16.48
N ARG A 36 -5.54 10.35 -15.79
CA ARG A 36 -5.80 11.79 -15.97
C ARG A 36 -4.62 12.71 -15.61
N ALA A 37 -3.52 12.18 -15.08
CA ALA A 37 -2.33 12.94 -14.71
C ALA A 37 -1.05 12.06 -14.77
N PRO A 38 0.16 12.67 -14.87
CA PRO A 38 1.41 11.92 -14.98
C PRO A 38 1.74 11.08 -13.74
N THR A 39 2.35 9.90 -13.93
CA THR A 39 2.93 9.09 -12.86
C THR A 39 4.42 9.38 -12.70
N ALA A 40 4.91 9.46 -11.46
CA ALA A 40 6.34 9.56 -11.16
C ALA A 40 7.06 8.22 -11.40
N GLN A 41 8.31 8.30 -11.87
CA GLN A 41 9.19 7.16 -12.12
C GLN A 41 10.55 7.46 -11.49
N PRO A 42 10.73 7.27 -10.16
CA PRO A 42 11.88 7.81 -9.42
C PRO A 42 13.26 7.43 -9.97
N TRP A 43 13.40 6.24 -10.56
CA TRP A 43 14.62 5.81 -11.25
C TRP A 43 14.81 6.45 -12.63
N ALA A 44 13.74 6.63 -13.40
CA ALA A 44 13.82 7.14 -14.77
C ALA A 44 14.04 8.66 -14.86
N SER A 45 13.81 9.39 -13.76
CA SER A 45 14.02 10.85 -13.64
C SER A 45 15.49 11.29 -13.63
N GLY A 46 16.39 10.56 -14.30
CA GLY A 46 17.80 10.96 -14.51
C GLY A 46 18.85 10.09 -13.81
N ALA A 47 18.51 8.93 -13.23
CA ALA A 47 19.52 7.99 -12.75
C ALA A 47 20.07 7.14 -13.91
N ASP A 48 21.37 6.87 -13.90
CA ASP A 48 21.90 5.66 -14.54
C ASP A 48 21.37 4.43 -13.76
N PRO A 49 20.68 3.47 -14.42
CA PRO A 49 20.21 2.25 -13.76
C PRO A 49 21.32 1.42 -13.09
N ALA A 50 22.58 1.49 -13.57
CA ALA A 50 23.70 0.78 -12.95
C ALA A 50 24.18 1.48 -11.66
N ALA A 51 24.36 2.81 -11.67
CA ALA A 51 24.61 3.59 -10.45
C ALA A 51 23.49 3.45 -9.41
N ALA A 52 22.23 3.41 -9.87
CA ALA A 52 21.06 3.12 -9.05
C ALA A 52 21.12 1.71 -8.40
N ALA A 53 21.51 0.69 -9.17
CA ALA A 53 21.70 -0.68 -8.66
C ALA A 53 22.82 -0.71 -7.60
N ALA A 54 23.97 -0.10 -7.91
CA ALA A 54 25.13 -0.06 -7.03
C ALA A 54 24.82 0.65 -5.70
N TRP A 55 24.06 1.75 -5.73
CA TRP A 55 23.62 2.46 -4.53
C TRP A 55 22.72 1.59 -3.63
N LEU A 56 21.73 0.89 -4.20
CA LEU A 56 20.89 -0.04 -3.43
C LEU A 56 21.69 -1.21 -2.85
N ILE A 57 22.63 -1.78 -3.61
CA ILE A 57 23.46 -2.91 -3.15
C ILE A 57 24.40 -2.46 -2.03
N ALA A 58 24.99 -1.27 -2.13
CA ALA A 58 25.82 -0.70 -1.06
C ALA A 58 25.01 -0.41 0.21
N LEU A 59 23.77 0.08 0.07
CA LEU A 59 22.87 0.33 1.19
C LEU A 59 22.34 -0.97 1.83
N ASP A 60 22.14 -2.04 1.06
CA ASP A 60 21.76 -3.36 1.60
C ASP A 60 22.90 -4.05 2.36
N ALA A 61 24.15 -3.79 1.95
CA ALA A 61 25.35 -4.22 2.67
C ALA A 61 25.62 -3.40 3.95
N HIS A 62 25.24 -2.12 3.97
CA HIS A 62 25.41 -1.19 5.08
C HIS A 62 24.14 -0.36 5.34
N PRO A 63 23.08 -0.99 5.91
CA PRO A 63 21.77 -0.37 6.07
C PRO A 63 21.66 0.56 7.30
N GLU A 64 22.70 0.62 8.14
CA GLU A 64 22.71 1.37 9.41
C GLU A 64 22.29 2.84 9.28
N PRO A 65 22.68 3.61 8.23
CA PRO A 65 22.25 5.00 8.08
C PRO A 65 20.74 5.14 7.79
N LEU A 66 20.16 4.21 7.03
CA LEU A 66 18.71 4.16 6.78
C LEU A 66 17.96 3.78 8.08
N HIS A 67 18.48 2.80 8.82
CA HIS A 67 17.91 2.39 10.10
C HIS A 67 17.96 3.52 11.14
N ALA A 68 19.05 4.28 11.18
CA ALA A 68 19.17 5.46 12.04
C ALA A 68 18.13 6.55 11.70
N ALA A 69 17.95 6.87 10.41
CA ALA A 69 16.94 7.82 9.96
C ALA A 69 15.51 7.38 10.33
N LEU A 70 15.20 6.08 10.16
CA LEU A 70 13.91 5.51 10.54
C LEU A 70 13.69 5.49 12.07
N ALA A 71 14.73 5.19 12.86
CA ALA A 71 14.69 5.20 14.32
C ALA A 71 14.56 6.61 14.93
N GLN A 72 15.06 7.63 14.21
CA GLN A 72 14.81 9.03 14.52
C GLN A 72 13.38 9.45 14.16
N ALA A 73 12.89 9.04 12.99
CA ALA A 73 11.56 9.40 12.48
C ALA A 73 10.39 8.73 13.23
N ARG A 74 10.60 7.51 13.74
CA ARG A 74 9.61 6.67 14.45
C ARG A 74 8.25 6.57 13.73
N PRO A 75 8.20 6.17 12.45
CA PRO A 75 6.96 6.15 11.68
C PRO A 75 6.02 5.04 12.14
N VAL A 76 4.95 5.39 12.85
CA VAL A 76 3.90 4.43 13.27
C VAL A 76 2.87 4.13 12.18
N ARG A 77 2.61 5.10 11.28
CA ARG A 77 1.69 4.93 10.13
C ARG A 77 2.48 4.53 8.87
N LEU A 78 1.94 3.58 8.11
CA LEU A 78 2.54 3.05 6.87
C LEU A 78 2.82 4.13 5.80
N GLY A 79 1.95 5.14 5.68
CA GLY A 79 2.23 6.33 4.85
C GLY A 79 3.52 7.00 5.28
N ARG A 80 3.64 7.34 6.58
CA ARG A 80 4.82 8.01 7.12
C ARG A 80 6.10 7.20 6.96
N TYR A 81 6.00 5.87 7.02
CA TYR A 81 7.13 4.98 6.74
C TYR A 81 7.60 5.13 5.28
N ALA A 82 6.67 5.05 4.32
CA ALA A 82 6.98 5.25 2.91
C ALA A 82 7.50 6.67 2.60
N GLU A 83 6.94 7.70 3.23
CA GLU A 83 7.44 9.09 3.15
C GLU A 83 8.89 9.19 3.66
N CYS A 84 9.22 8.52 4.77
CA CYS A 84 10.59 8.51 5.31
C CYS A 84 11.57 7.73 4.41
N LEU A 85 11.15 6.60 3.83
CA LEU A 85 11.93 5.85 2.85
C LEU A 85 12.21 6.71 1.59
N LEU A 86 11.16 7.29 0.99
CA LEU A 86 11.30 8.11 -0.23
C LEU A 86 12.08 9.40 0.03
N GLY A 87 11.91 10.03 1.20
CA GLY A 87 12.68 11.19 1.62
C GLY A 87 14.16 10.88 1.82
N TYR A 88 14.49 9.73 2.42
CA TYR A 88 15.88 9.27 2.52
C TYR A 88 16.50 9.07 1.13
N PHE A 89 15.78 8.45 0.20
CA PHE A 89 16.22 8.32 -1.20
C PHE A 89 16.42 9.69 -1.86
N ALA A 90 15.45 10.61 -1.79
CA ALA A 90 15.57 11.94 -2.39
C ALA A 90 16.72 12.81 -1.81
N GLN A 91 17.23 12.47 -0.63
CA GLN A 91 18.39 13.13 0.01
C GLN A 91 19.74 12.50 -0.34
N HIS A 92 19.78 11.21 -0.69
CA HIS A 92 21.03 10.43 -0.79
C HIS A 92 21.23 9.71 -2.14
N ALA A 93 20.24 9.75 -3.04
CA ALA A 93 20.34 9.16 -4.38
C ALA A 93 21.23 9.99 -5.31
N PRO A 94 21.99 9.35 -6.24
CA PRO A 94 23.00 10.04 -7.05
C PRO A 94 22.46 10.98 -8.14
N SER A 95 21.14 11.09 -8.33
CA SER A 95 20.52 11.74 -9.50
C SER A 95 19.40 12.74 -9.18
N LEU A 96 19.12 13.00 -7.90
CA LEU A 96 18.03 13.83 -7.42
C LEU A 96 18.50 14.73 -6.28
N THR A 97 18.02 15.97 -6.26
CA THR A 97 18.18 16.91 -5.14
C THR A 97 16.83 17.13 -4.49
N LEU A 98 16.69 16.79 -3.20
CA LEU A 98 15.51 17.20 -2.43
C LEU A 98 15.50 18.72 -2.19
N VAL A 99 14.47 19.39 -2.69
CA VAL A 99 14.27 20.85 -2.50
C VAL A 99 13.38 21.14 -1.29
N ALA A 100 12.32 20.34 -1.10
CA ALA A 100 11.47 20.36 0.11
C ALA A 100 10.72 19.04 0.26
N ALA A 101 10.29 18.71 1.47
CA ALA A 101 9.36 17.60 1.75
C ALA A 101 8.36 17.98 2.83
N ASN A 102 7.12 17.50 2.74
CA ASN A 102 6.04 17.78 3.69
C ASN A 102 5.78 19.29 3.80
N LEU A 103 5.55 19.96 2.67
CA LEU A 103 5.44 21.42 2.58
C LEU A 103 3.97 21.86 2.68
N PRO A 104 3.49 22.38 3.82
CA PRO A 104 2.08 22.71 4.02
C PRO A 104 1.70 24.00 3.30
N LEU A 105 0.81 23.92 2.32
CA LEU A 105 0.21 25.08 1.69
C LEU A 105 -0.85 25.69 2.61
N ARG A 106 -0.72 26.98 2.96
CA ARG A 106 -1.64 27.65 3.90
C ARG A 106 -2.12 29.00 3.40
N ARG A 107 -3.37 29.36 3.74
CA ARG A 107 -3.96 30.69 3.52
C ARG A 107 -4.70 31.12 4.77
N ASN A 108 -4.39 32.30 5.30
CA ASN A 108 -5.04 32.88 6.49
C ASN A 108 -5.08 31.91 7.69
N GLY A 109 -4.01 31.12 7.89
CA GLY A 109 -3.91 30.08 8.93
C GLY A 109 -4.48 28.71 8.56
N LEU A 110 -5.43 28.63 7.63
CA LEU A 110 -6.01 27.38 7.15
C LEU A 110 -5.03 26.61 6.26
N THR A 111 -4.82 25.32 6.53
CA THR A 111 -4.10 24.42 5.63
C THR A 111 -4.98 24.09 4.43
N LEU A 112 -4.52 24.47 3.24
CA LEU A 112 -5.17 24.19 1.95
C LEU A 112 -4.80 22.81 1.41
N GLY A 113 -3.63 22.30 1.79
CA GLY A 113 -3.06 21.01 1.41
C GLY A 113 -1.62 20.92 1.91
N GLU A 114 -0.94 19.83 1.58
CA GLU A 114 0.50 19.63 1.82
C GLU A 114 1.07 18.98 0.57
N CYS A 115 2.24 19.43 0.11
CA CYS A 115 2.97 18.81 -0.99
C CYS A 115 3.98 17.83 -0.40
N ASP A 116 3.90 16.55 -0.77
CA ASP A 116 4.74 15.52 -0.14
C ASP A 116 6.23 15.73 -0.43
N PHE A 117 6.61 15.92 -1.71
CA PHE A 117 8.00 16.19 -2.11
C PHE A 117 8.12 17.18 -3.28
N LEU A 118 9.10 18.07 -3.18
CA LEU A 118 9.64 18.86 -4.28
C LEU A 118 11.09 18.42 -4.53
N VAL A 119 11.39 17.92 -5.72
CA VAL A 119 12.73 17.44 -6.10
C VAL A 119 13.19 18.07 -7.42
N GLU A 120 14.49 18.25 -7.58
CA GLU A 120 15.13 18.67 -8.84
C GLU A 120 15.99 17.54 -9.38
N THR A 121 15.87 17.20 -10.66
CA THR A 121 16.67 16.14 -11.30
C THR A 121 18.09 16.60 -11.61
N ALA A 122 18.99 15.66 -11.89
CA ALA A 122 20.32 15.96 -12.44
C ALA A 122 20.30 16.74 -13.78
N SER A 123 19.15 16.84 -14.46
CA SER A 123 18.94 17.66 -15.65
C SER A 123 18.27 19.01 -15.36
N GLY A 124 18.15 19.42 -14.09
CA GLY A 124 17.48 20.66 -13.67
C GLY A 124 15.95 20.63 -13.77
N GLU A 125 15.31 19.46 -13.94
CA GLU A 125 13.84 19.40 -14.03
C GLU A 125 13.21 19.41 -12.64
N ARG A 126 12.29 20.34 -12.41
CA ARG A 126 11.56 20.50 -11.14
C ARG A 126 10.30 19.65 -11.10
N LEU A 127 10.31 18.64 -10.23
CA LEU A 127 9.22 17.69 -10.03
C LEU A 127 8.53 17.92 -8.68
N HIS A 128 7.21 17.89 -8.69
CA HIS A 128 6.39 17.79 -7.49
C HIS A 128 5.82 16.38 -7.44
N TRP A 129 6.12 15.62 -6.40
CA TRP A 129 5.63 14.26 -6.21
C TRP A 129 4.60 14.21 -5.10
N GLU A 130 3.48 13.57 -5.39
CA GLU A 130 2.43 13.20 -4.45
C GLU A 130 2.45 11.69 -4.22
N LEU A 131 2.77 11.26 -3.01
CA LEU A 131 2.93 9.86 -2.61
C LEU A 131 1.62 9.30 -2.08
N ALA A 132 1.26 8.09 -2.52
CA ALA A 132 0.12 7.37 -1.96
C ALA A 132 0.40 5.87 -1.94
N VAL A 133 0.68 5.31 -0.77
CA VAL A 133 0.67 3.84 -0.59
C VAL A 133 -0.72 3.40 -0.14
N LYS A 134 -1.38 2.54 -0.92
CA LYS A 134 -2.79 2.15 -0.70
C LYS A 134 -3.03 0.64 -0.82
N TYR A 135 -4.05 0.17 -0.11
CA TYR A 135 -4.41 -1.24 -0.02
C TYR A 135 -5.93 -1.30 -0.11
N TYR A 136 -6.45 -1.83 -1.22
CA TYR A 136 -7.89 -1.88 -1.47
C TYR A 136 -8.35 -3.30 -1.77
N LEU A 137 -9.46 -3.69 -1.17
CA LEU A 137 -10.14 -4.95 -1.40
C LEU A 137 -11.24 -4.69 -2.44
N CYS A 138 -11.24 -5.48 -3.52
CA CYS A 138 -12.21 -5.42 -4.59
C CYS A 138 -13.49 -6.13 -4.17
N VAL A 139 -14.63 -5.43 -4.17
CA VAL A 139 -15.94 -6.00 -3.81
C VAL A 139 -16.71 -6.55 -5.01
N ALA A 140 -16.20 -6.35 -6.23
CA ALA A 140 -16.76 -6.99 -7.42
C ALA A 140 -16.53 -8.51 -7.35
N THR A 141 -17.52 -9.29 -7.80
CA THR A 141 -17.44 -10.77 -7.82
C THR A 141 -17.25 -11.33 -9.24
N SER A 142 -17.47 -10.51 -10.27
CA SER A 142 -17.27 -10.85 -11.69
C SER A 142 -17.32 -9.60 -12.57
N GLY A 143 -16.93 -9.73 -13.84
CA GLY A 143 -17.20 -8.72 -14.87
C GLY A 143 -16.09 -7.68 -14.98
N ALA A 144 -16.47 -6.40 -15.05
CA ALA A 144 -15.54 -5.27 -15.01
C ALA A 144 -15.76 -4.49 -13.70
N ALA A 145 -14.68 -4.22 -12.98
CA ALA A 145 -14.73 -3.39 -11.78
C ALA A 145 -14.61 -1.90 -12.13
N SER A 146 -15.22 -1.04 -11.31
CA SER A 146 -14.96 0.40 -11.27
C SER A 146 -13.99 0.71 -10.14
N LEU A 147 -13.39 1.91 -10.13
CA LEU A 147 -12.55 2.36 -9.00
C LEU A 147 -13.33 2.39 -7.66
N ALA A 148 -14.64 2.60 -7.69
CA ALA A 148 -15.49 2.59 -6.48
C ALA A 148 -15.61 1.19 -5.84
N HIS A 149 -15.41 0.11 -6.62
CA HIS A 149 -15.40 -1.25 -6.09
C HIS A 149 -14.13 -1.58 -5.27
N PHE A 150 -13.12 -0.71 -5.26
CA PHE A 150 -11.88 -0.89 -4.52
C PHE A 150 -11.92 -0.08 -3.22
N VAL A 151 -12.25 -0.75 -2.11
CA VAL A 151 -12.45 -0.13 -0.79
C VAL A 151 -11.31 -0.48 0.17
N GLY A 152 -10.91 0.46 1.03
CA GLY A 152 -9.89 0.20 2.06
C GLY A 152 -10.39 -0.81 3.10
N PRO A 153 -9.52 -1.62 3.73
CA PRO A 153 -9.93 -2.68 4.67
C PRO A 153 -10.80 -2.18 5.83
N ASN A 154 -10.55 -0.95 6.31
CA ASN A 154 -11.32 -0.35 7.41
C ASN A 154 -12.60 0.38 6.94
N LEU A 155 -12.94 0.33 5.65
CA LEU A 155 -14.11 1.00 5.04
C LEU A 155 -14.17 2.53 5.30
N ALA A 156 -13.00 3.16 5.33
CA ALA A 156 -12.82 4.61 5.52
C ALA A 156 -12.19 5.31 4.28
N ASP A 157 -11.98 4.57 3.19
CA ASP A 157 -11.22 5.02 2.02
C ASP A 157 -11.67 4.25 0.76
N ARG A 158 -11.67 4.92 -0.40
CA ARG A 158 -12.04 4.33 -1.70
C ARG A 158 -11.10 4.83 -2.78
N PHE A 159 -10.79 3.98 -3.75
CA PHE A 159 -9.82 4.32 -4.79
C PHE A 159 -10.34 5.45 -5.69
N ASP A 160 -11.62 5.47 -6.06
CA ASP A 160 -12.22 6.56 -6.85
C ASP A 160 -12.08 7.93 -6.16
N LEU A 161 -12.45 8.01 -4.88
CA LEU A 161 -12.38 9.25 -4.09
C LEU A 161 -10.93 9.72 -3.86
N LYS A 162 -10.00 8.82 -3.53
CA LYS A 162 -8.58 9.16 -3.37
C LYS A 162 -7.94 9.57 -4.70
N TYR A 163 -8.30 8.92 -5.81
CA TYR A 163 -7.79 9.25 -7.15
C TYR A 163 -8.32 10.62 -7.62
N ALA A 164 -9.61 10.89 -7.49
CA ALA A 164 -10.19 12.20 -7.79
C ALA A 164 -9.54 13.32 -6.97
N ARG A 165 -9.40 13.15 -5.64
CA ARG A 165 -8.72 14.14 -4.78
C ARG A 165 -7.24 14.32 -5.13
N LEU A 166 -6.57 13.26 -5.60
CA LEU A 166 -5.18 13.34 -6.03
C LEU A 166 -5.05 14.20 -7.30
N VAL A 167 -5.82 13.87 -8.34
CA VAL A 167 -5.79 14.57 -9.64
C VAL A 167 -6.31 16.00 -9.57
N ASP A 168 -7.48 16.21 -8.95
CA ASP A 168 -8.18 17.48 -9.05
C ASP A 168 -7.85 18.49 -7.95
N HIS A 169 -7.12 18.08 -6.91
CA HIS A 169 -6.71 18.97 -5.82
C HIS A 169 -5.20 18.89 -5.52
N GLN A 170 -4.68 17.73 -5.11
CA GLN A 170 -3.29 17.62 -4.62
C GLN A 170 -2.24 18.00 -5.69
N LEU A 171 -2.33 17.43 -6.89
CA LEU A 171 -1.40 17.75 -7.99
C LEU A 171 -1.47 19.22 -8.46
N ARG A 172 -2.53 19.96 -8.08
CA ARG A 172 -2.69 21.39 -8.40
C ARG A 172 -2.10 22.31 -7.34
N LEU A 173 -1.64 21.79 -6.19
CA LEU A 173 -1.13 22.64 -5.08
C LEU A 173 0.03 23.55 -5.52
N THR A 174 0.93 23.05 -6.38
CA THR A 174 2.07 23.82 -6.93
C THR A 174 1.71 24.80 -8.05
N THR A 175 0.47 24.78 -8.55
CA THR A 175 -0.04 25.72 -9.57
C THR A 175 -0.98 26.78 -8.97
N ARG A 176 -0.97 26.96 -7.65
CA ARG A 176 -1.80 27.94 -6.93
C ARG A 176 -1.00 29.19 -6.55
N ASP A 177 -1.66 30.35 -6.55
CA ASP A 177 -1.03 31.63 -6.16
C ASP A 177 -0.44 31.58 -4.74
N GLU A 178 -1.10 30.88 -3.81
CA GLU A 178 -0.61 30.78 -2.42
C GLU A 178 0.72 30.00 -2.31
N PHE A 179 1.07 29.18 -3.31
CA PHE A 179 2.32 28.43 -3.34
C PHE A 179 3.50 29.31 -3.74
N ALA A 180 3.29 30.34 -4.57
CA ALA A 180 4.33 31.28 -4.95
C ALA A 180 4.92 32.02 -3.73
N SER A 181 4.12 32.23 -2.68
CA SER A 181 4.56 32.83 -1.41
C SER A 181 5.49 31.94 -0.57
N LEU A 182 5.68 30.67 -0.92
CA LEU A 182 6.52 29.72 -0.15
C LEU A 182 8.01 29.78 -0.53
N GLY A 183 8.41 30.61 -1.50
CA GLY A 183 9.82 30.78 -1.89
C GLY A 183 10.41 29.64 -2.75
N HIS A 184 9.57 28.77 -3.30
CA HIS A 184 9.95 27.67 -4.18
C HIS A 184 9.53 27.96 -5.65
N PRO A 185 10.25 28.81 -6.40
CA PRO A 185 9.84 29.23 -7.74
C PRO A 185 9.74 28.05 -8.72
N GLY A 186 8.60 27.95 -9.40
CA GLY A 186 8.31 26.94 -10.41
C GLY A 186 8.81 27.32 -11.82
N PRO A 187 8.26 26.69 -12.88
CA PRO A 187 7.18 25.70 -12.84
C PRO A 187 7.60 24.39 -12.17
N TRP A 188 6.64 23.71 -11.54
CA TRP A 188 6.81 22.37 -10.97
C TRP A 188 5.96 21.38 -11.76
N ARG A 189 6.57 20.30 -12.28
CA ARG A 189 5.84 19.23 -12.95
C ARG A 189 5.29 18.26 -11.91
N ALA A 190 4.00 18.40 -11.60
CA ALA A 190 3.30 17.51 -10.67
C ALA A 190 3.16 16.08 -11.23
N GLN A 191 3.43 15.08 -10.39
CA GLN A 191 3.37 13.65 -10.73
C GLN A 191 2.88 12.81 -9.54
N MET A 192 2.10 11.77 -9.83
CA MET A 192 1.59 10.82 -8.84
C MET A 192 2.54 9.65 -8.61
N LEU A 193 2.87 9.34 -7.36
CA LEU A 193 3.56 8.10 -6.97
C LEU A 193 2.60 7.20 -6.18
N VAL A 194 1.59 6.65 -6.87
CA VAL A 194 0.63 5.72 -6.24
C VAL A 194 1.20 4.30 -6.27
N LYS A 195 1.57 3.78 -5.11
CA LYS A 195 2.01 2.39 -4.93
C LYS A 195 1.01 1.63 -4.06
N GLY A 196 1.13 0.31 -4.01
CA GLY A 196 0.24 -0.48 -3.16
C GLY A 196 -0.09 -1.85 -3.71
N TRP A 197 -1.22 -2.40 -3.24
CA TRP A 197 -1.72 -3.71 -3.60
C TRP A 197 -3.25 -3.67 -3.73
N LEU A 198 -3.81 -4.36 -4.74
CA LEU A 198 -5.24 -4.61 -4.85
C LEU A 198 -5.53 -6.07 -4.54
N PHE A 199 -6.58 -6.32 -3.76
CA PHE A 199 -6.92 -7.64 -3.23
C PHE A 199 -8.26 -8.10 -3.78
N TYR A 200 -8.35 -9.33 -4.28
CA TYR A 200 -9.55 -9.84 -4.98
C TYR A 200 -10.17 -10.99 -4.19
N PRO A 201 -11.50 -11.19 -4.25
CA PRO A 201 -12.13 -12.30 -3.56
C PRO A 201 -11.51 -13.62 -4.03
N VAL A 202 -11.31 -14.58 -3.12
CA VAL A 202 -11.17 -15.98 -3.52
C VAL A 202 -12.53 -16.46 -4.04
N ARG A 203 -12.60 -17.25 -5.13
CA ARG A 203 -13.84 -17.98 -5.44
C ARG A 203 -14.08 -19.01 -4.34
N GLY A 204 -15.22 -18.92 -3.67
CA GLY A 204 -15.80 -20.01 -2.89
C GLY A 204 -15.96 -21.25 -3.78
N GLY A 205 -14.97 -22.13 -3.73
CA GLY A 205 -14.82 -23.26 -4.63
C GLY A 205 -15.65 -24.46 -4.19
N GLY A 206 -16.95 -24.45 -4.46
CA GLY A 206 -17.64 -25.72 -4.65
C GLY A 206 -16.97 -26.46 -5.80
N LEU A 207 -16.44 -27.66 -5.56
CA LEU A 207 -15.75 -28.51 -6.57
C LEU A 207 -16.74 -29.15 -7.56
N ALA A 208 -17.56 -28.31 -8.19
CA ALA A 208 -18.65 -28.64 -9.10
C ALA A 208 -18.59 -27.73 -10.35
N GLY A 209 -17.39 -27.55 -10.92
CA GLY A 209 -17.14 -26.68 -12.08
C GLY A 209 -16.21 -27.25 -13.16
N SER A 210 -15.73 -28.49 -13.01
CA SER A 210 -14.93 -29.22 -14.01
C SER A 210 -15.57 -30.56 -14.42
N ALA A 211 -16.86 -30.72 -14.11
CA ALA A 211 -17.71 -31.82 -14.53
C ALA A 211 -19.03 -31.23 -15.06
N ALA A 212 -19.73 -31.98 -15.92
CA ALA A 212 -21.02 -31.61 -16.50
C ALA A 212 -21.01 -30.36 -17.42
N MET A 213 -20.31 -30.47 -18.54
CA MET A 213 -20.86 -29.97 -19.82
C MET A 213 -22.01 -30.90 -20.30
N THR A 214 -22.99 -31.15 -19.42
CA THR A 214 -24.19 -31.98 -19.63
C THR A 214 -25.31 -31.63 -18.64
N SER A 215 -26.41 -31.08 -19.16
CA SER A 215 -27.80 -31.13 -18.63
C SER A 215 -28.12 -30.81 -17.14
N GLY A 216 -28.94 -29.78 -16.93
CA GLY A 216 -30.35 -30.06 -16.56
C GLY A 216 -30.95 -29.52 -15.25
N ALA A 217 -31.71 -28.42 -15.36
CA ALA A 217 -33.00 -28.14 -14.69
C ALA A 217 -33.15 -27.89 -13.15
N ALA A 218 -33.61 -26.66 -12.86
CA ALA A 218 -34.82 -26.30 -12.07
C ALA A 218 -34.85 -26.25 -10.51
N ALA A 219 -34.98 -25.00 -10.02
CA ALA A 219 -35.98 -24.46 -9.07
C ALA A 219 -36.01 -24.84 -7.56
N GLY A 220 -36.24 -23.82 -6.72
CA GLY A 220 -36.56 -23.94 -5.28
C GLY A 220 -36.30 -22.61 -4.52
N ASP A 221 -37.35 -21.99 -3.97
CA ASP A 221 -37.32 -20.65 -3.34
C ASP A 221 -37.39 -20.67 -1.79
N ALA A 222 -37.25 -19.46 -1.20
CA ALA A 222 -37.70 -19.02 0.14
C ALA A 222 -36.83 -19.29 1.40
N VAL A 223 -36.96 -18.55 2.52
CA VAL A 223 -36.99 -17.07 2.76
C VAL A 223 -37.03 -16.79 4.29
N CYS A 224 -36.25 -15.81 4.78
CA CYS A 224 -36.32 -15.20 6.14
C CYS A 224 -36.13 -16.15 7.36
N ALA A 225 -35.93 -15.70 8.62
CA ALA A 225 -35.85 -14.34 9.20
C ALA A 225 -34.77 -14.24 10.31
N ARG A 226 -34.39 -13.01 10.70
CA ARG A 226 -33.89 -12.68 12.06
C ARG A 226 -35.05 -12.11 12.91
N PRO A 227 -34.92 -12.05 14.25
CA PRO A 227 -34.37 -10.85 14.89
C PRO A 227 -33.37 -11.21 16.02
N ASP A 228 -33.32 -10.48 17.13
CA ASP A 228 -32.38 -9.38 17.47
C ASP A 228 -32.29 -9.35 19.04
N GLU A 229 -31.94 -8.33 19.84
CA GLU A 229 -31.67 -6.89 19.74
C GLU A 229 -30.85 -6.43 21.00
N SER A 230 -30.31 -5.21 20.99
CA SER A 230 -29.79 -4.37 22.11
C SER A 230 -28.66 -4.86 23.05
N GLY A 231 -27.78 -3.98 23.56
CA GLY A 231 -27.54 -2.56 23.21
C GLY A 231 -26.98 -1.68 24.37
N ARG A 232 -26.43 -0.49 24.03
CA ARG A 232 -26.03 0.64 24.94
C ARG A 232 -24.84 0.34 25.89
N MET A 233 -24.07 1.29 26.45
CA MET A 233 -23.86 2.76 26.38
C MET A 233 -22.40 3.01 26.87
N ALA A 234 -21.50 3.79 26.23
CA ALA A 234 -21.36 5.26 26.13
C ALA A 234 -20.34 5.91 27.12
N ALA A 235 -19.68 7.00 26.68
CA ALA A 235 -18.62 7.82 27.34
C ALA A 235 -17.25 7.13 27.63
N GLY A 236 -16.11 7.83 27.67
CA GLY A 236 -15.81 9.23 27.29
C GLY A 236 -14.46 9.72 27.88
N GLY A 237 -13.65 10.50 27.12
CA GLY A 237 -12.40 11.08 27.62
C GLY A 237 -11.50 11.71 26.54
N GLU A 238 -10.79 12.81 26.88
CA GLU A 238 -9.94 13.60 25.98
C GLU A 238 -8.43 13.50 26.36
N ARG A 239 -7.50 13.57 25.38
CA ARG A 239 -6.56 14.70 25.21
C ARG A 239 -5.43 14.51 24.17
N GLN A 240 -5.27 15.54 23.33
CA GLN A 240 -4.03 16.19 22.84
C GLN A 240 -2.91 15.39 22.14
N SER A 241 -2.49 15.90 20.98
CA SER A 241 -1.46 15.30 20.09
C SER A 241 -0.13 16.08 20.08
N PRO A 242 1.04 15.41 19.95
CA PRO A 242 2.34 16.04 19.73
C PRO A 242 2.61 16.40 18.24
N ARG A 243 3.67 17.17 17.98
CA ARG A 243 4.02 17.70 16.64
C ARG A 243 5.03 16.82 15.87
N SER A 244 5.06 16.95 14.54
CA SER A 244 5.95 16.22 13.61
C SER A 244 7.42 16.70 13.69
N PRO A 245 8.42 15.81 13.61
CA PRO A 245 9.84 16.15 13.85
C PRO A 245 10.62 16.73 12.65
N TRP A 246 9.96 16.99 11.51
CA TRP A 246 10.65 17.34 10.24
C TRP A 246 10.65 18.84 9.88
N SER A 247 10.30 19.73 10.82
CA SER A 247 10.16 21.17 10.59
C SER A 247 11.48 21.97 10.55
N SER A 248 12.63 21.31 10.41
CA SER A 248 13.97 21.92 10.56
C SER A 248 14.89 21.68 9.36
N VAL A 249 14.35 21.81 8.13
CA VAL A 249 15.14 21.96 6.91
C VAL A 249 14.70 23.22 6.17
N THR A 250 15.06 24.36 6.75
CA THR A 250 15.07 25.66 6.08
C THR A 250 16.39 26.37 6.41
N GLN A 251 16.91 27.12 5.43
CA GLN A 251 18.14 27.94 5.50
C GLN A 251 19.48 27.19 5.73
N ARG A 252 20.33 27.21 4.69
CA ARG A 252 21.78 27.42 4.85
C ARG A 252 22.23 28.55 3.93
N ALA A 253 22.68 29.66 4.50
CA ALA A 253 23.39 30.71 3.78
C ALA A 253 24.28 31.49 4.77
N ALA A 254 25.60 31.46 4.53
CA ALA A 254 26.66 32.31 5.10
C ALA A 254 26.84 32.43 6.63
N GLY A 255 28.12 32.39 7.08
CA GLY A 255 28.58 33.18 8.23
C GLY A 255 28.71 32.50 9.60
N GLU A 256 29.80 31.74 9.79
CA GLU A 256 30.45 31.59 11.10
C GLU A 256 31.47 32.74 11.33
N PRO A 257 32.08 32.96 12.54
CA PRO A 257 32.12 32.06 13.71
C PRO A 257 31.84 32.70 15.09
N GLY A 258 31.68 31.82 16.10
CA GLY A 258 32.47 31.96 17.34
C GLY A 258 31.77 32.33 18.65
N ALA A 259 31.59 31.33 19.53
CA ALA A 259 31.88 31.40 20.98
C ALA A 259 31.69 30.00 21.60
N ALA A 260 32.50 29.66 22.60
CA ALA A 260 32.38 28.40 23.36
C ALA A 260 31.89 28.67 24.79
N ASN A 261 31.17 27.71 25.39
CA ASN A 261 31.31 27.44 26.82
C ASN A 261 30.83 26.04 27.22
N SER A 262 31.25 25.57 28.40
CA SER A 262 31.09 24.19 28.86
C SER A 262 30.58 24.07 30.31
N ALA A 263 29.67 23.13 30.54
CA ALA A 263 29.31 22.53 31.84
C ALA A 263 28.43 21.29 31.54
N GLN A 264 28.89 20.06 31.77
CA GLN A 264 28.94 19.31 33.03
C GLN A 264 27.60 18.70 33.48
N ALA A 265 27.70 17.52 34.10
CA ALA A 265 26.59 16.58 34.27
C ALA A 265 26.09 16.49 35.71
N ALA A 266 24.81 16.12 35.83
CA ALA A 266 24.28 15.42 37.00
C ALA A 266 23.31 14.34 36.51
N GLY A 267 23.33 13.17 37.14
CA GLY A 267 22.43 12.06 36.80
C GLY A 267 21.79 11.47 38.04
N SER A 268 20.66 10.77 37.85
CA SER A 268 20.14 9.86 38.87
C SER A 268 19.50 8.65 38.20
N ARG A 269 19.63 7.50 38.85
CA ARG A 269 18.99 6.24 38.45
C ARG A 269 17.66 6.14 39.19
N HIS A 270 16.61 5.66 38.53
CA HIS A 270 15.58 4.84 39.17
C HIS A 270 15.08 3.83 38.13
N ALA A 271 15.07 2.55 38.50
CA ALA A 271 14.52 1.46 37.70
C ALA A 271 13.41 0.79 38.53
N GLY A 272 12.22 0.63 37.95
CA GLY A 272 11.06 0.20 38.74
C GLY A 272 9.79 -0.03 37.94
N ASN A 273 9.69 -1.22 37.33
CA ASN A 273 8.43 -1.98 37.22
C ASN A 273 7.26 -1.36 36.41
N GLU A 274 7.46 -1.19 35.10
CA GLU A 274 6.33 -1.20 34.15
C GLU A 274 6.40 -2.43 33.24
N THR A 275 5.35 -3.23 33.27
CA THR A 275 5.09 -4.32 32.32
C THR A 275 3.59 -4.66 32.38
N ARG A 276 2.98 -5.05 31.25
CA ARG A 276 1.57 -5.49 31.12
C ARG A 276 0.50 -4.37 31.10
N ARG A 277 0.83 -3.12 30.72
CA ARG A 277 -0.19 -2.12 30.32
C ARG A 277 -0.12 -1.70 28.86
N ASP A 278 1.07 -1.64 28.28
CA ASP A 278 1.35 -0.91 27.03
C ASP A 278 0.61 -1.47 25.80
N ARG A 279 0.52 -2.80 25.70
CA ARG A 279 -0.14 -3.50 24.58
C ARG A 279 -1.64 -3.20 24.43
N GLN A 280 -2.29 -2.68 25.46
CA GLN A 280 -3.71 -2.33 25.40
C GLN A 280 -3.91 -0.87 24.94
N THR A 281 -2.94 0.00 25.21
CA THR A 281 -2.96 1.42 24.81
C THR A 281 -2.73 1.58 23.31
N GLU A 282 -1.77 0.85 22.73
CA GLU A 282 -1.43 0.93 21.30
C GLU A 282 -2.63 0.59 20.39
N LEU A 283 -3.35 -0.50 20.69
CA LEU A 283 -4.54 -0.92 19.93
C LEU A 283 -5.73 0.05 20.04
N GLN A 284 -5.76 0.90 21.07
CA GLN A 284 -6.91 1.77 21.36
C GLN A 284 -6.76 3.19 20.79
N ILE A 285 -5.52 3.65 20.57
CA ILE A 285 -5.23 4.93 19.89
C ILE A 285 -5.55 4.87 18.39
N ASP A 286 -5.25 3.73 17.75
CA ASP A 286 -5.41 3.53 16.29
C ASP A 286 -6.86 3.63 15.79
N LEU A 287 -7.86 3.44 16.65
CA LEU A 287 -9.28 3.50 16.28
C LEU A 287 -9.90 4.90 16.37
N GLN A 288 -9.30 5.85 17.09
CA GLN A 288 -9.92 7.16 17.34
C GLN A 288 -9.40 8.28 16.42
N SER A 289 -8.13 8.24 16.03
CA SER A 289 -7.48 9.34 15.29
C SER A 289 -8.00 9.53 13.85
N ASP A 290 -8.47 8.46 13.20
CA ASP A 290 -8.96 8.52 11.80
C ASP A 290 -10.39 9.10 11.68
N SER A 291 -11.02 9.53 12.78
CA SER A 291 -12.42 10.00 12.81
C SER A 291 -12.64 11.51 12.77
N GLN A 292 -11.59 12.34 12.90
CA GLN A 292 -11.72 13.80 13.04
C GLN A 292 -10.89 14.62 12.04
N THR A 293 -11.26 14.59 10.75
CA THR A 293 -11.27 15.81 9.91
C THR A 293 -12.21 15.67 8.71
N ASN A 294 -12.90 16.77 8.38
CA ASN A 294 -13.84 16.98 7.27
C ASN A 294 -15.23 16.31 7.34
N LEU A 295 -16.15 17.00 8.03
CA LEU A 295 -17.52 17.20 7.56
C LEU A 295 -17.89 18.68 7.68
N GLN A 296 -17.96 19.40 6.55
CA GLN A 296 -18.89 20.51 6.24
C GLN A 296 -18.40 21.32 5.01
N ALA A 297 -19.38 21.92 4.31
CA ALA A 297 -19.26 22.74 3.09
C ALA A 297 -18.68 22.05 1.82
N ASP A 298 -19.28 22.18 0.63
CA ASP A 298 -20.63 22.67 0.32
C ASP A 298 -21.14 22.08 -1.01
N SER A 299 -22.41 22.35 -1.39
CA SER A 299 -23.07 21.71 -2.54
C SER A 299 -23.76 22.69 -3.51
N LYS A 300 -23.92 22.22 -4.77
CA LYS A 300 -24.76 22.73 -5.90
C LYS A 300 -24.13 23.68 -6.93
N ALA A 301 -23.98 23.16 -8.15
CA ALA A 301 -24.25 23.71 -9.49
C ALA A 301 -23.87 22.57 -10.48
N ASP A 302 -24.78 21.94 -11.22
CA ASP A 302 -25.52 22.40 -12.41
C ASP A 302 -24.62 22.67 -13.64
N SER A 303 -24.93 22.27 -14.89
CA SER A 303 -25.72 21.15 -15.43
C SER A 303 -25.64 21.17 -16.98
N GLN A 304 -25.60 20.01 -17.66
CA GLN A 304 -25.76 19.85 -19.13
C GLN A 304 -24.62 20.47 -19.99
N THR A 305 -24.43 20.15 -21.29
CA THR A 305 -25.20 19.33 -22.26
C THR A 305 -24.25 18.65 -23.29
N ASP A 306 -24.71 17.56 -23.93
CA ASP A 306 -24.42 17.13 -25.32
C ASP A 306 -22.98 16.90 -25.84
N SER A 307 -22.73 16.13 -26.92
CA SER A 307 -23.41 14.94 -27.50
C SER A 307 -22.48 14.26 -28.53
N GLN A 308 -22.84 13.05 -28.99
CA GLN A 308 -22.54 12.39 -30.31
C GLN A 308 -21.47 13.05 -31.21
N THR A 309 -20.48 12.38 -31.82
CA THR A 309 -20.48 11.16 -32.69
C THR A 309 -18.98 10.86 -33.10
N ASP A 310 -18.52 9.84 -33.82
CA ASP A 310 -19.10 8.68 -34.53
C ASP A 310 -18.11 7.49 -34.67
N SER A 311 -18.69 6.33 -35.02
CA SER A 311 -18.23 5.13 -35.75
C SER A 311 -16.78 4.95 -36.27
N GLN A 312 -16.29 3.74 -35.98
CA GLN A 312 -15.65 2.78 -36.90
C GLN A 312 -14.35 3.13 -37.68
N ARG A 313 -13.32 2.29 -37.46
CA ARG A 313 -12.71 1.50 -38.55
C ARG A 313 -12.17 0.16 -38.03
N SER A 314 -12.11 -0.83 -38.91
CA SER A 314 -12.03 -2.25 -38.54
C SER A 314 -10.70 -2.92 -38.88
N SER A 315 -10.41 -3.97 -38.10
CA SER A 315 -9.77 -5.23 -38.55
C SER A 315 -8.27 -5.26 -38.85
N GLN A 316 -7.74 -6.48 -38.68
CA GLN A 316 -6.35 -6.94 -38.90
C GLN A 316 -5.33 -6.43 -37.85
N ALA A 317 -4.35 -7.23 -37.42
CA ALA A 317 -3.98 -8.59 -37.85
C ALA A 317 -4.08 -9.62 -36.70
N ALA A 318 -4.46 -10.85 -37.05
CA ALA A 318 -4.39 -12.02 -36.17
C ALA A 318 -3.55 -13.10 -36.87
N SER A 319 -2.26 -13.15 -36.55
CA SER A 319 -1.36 -14.21 -37.05
C SER A 319 -0.09 -14.30 -36.22
N LEU A 320 0.01 -15.36 -35.40
CA LEU A 320 1.20 -16.20 -35.16
C LEU A 320 0.91 -17.13 -33.98
N ALA A 321 0.33 -18.30 -34.28
CA ALA A 321 0.16 -19.38 -33.32
C ALA A 321 1.32 -20.38 -33.48
N GLY A 322 1.98 -20.71 -32.38
CA GLY A 322 3.10 -21.64 -32.32
C GLY A 322 3.80 -21.54 -30.96
N SER A 323 4.08 -22.62 -30.23
CA SER A 323 3.76 -24.03 -30.48
C SER A 323 3.34 -24.72 -29.17
N GLN A 324 2.48 -25.74 -29.27
CA GLN A 324 2.18 -26.62 -28.13
C GLN A 324 3.25 -27.70 -28.00
N THR A 325 3.76 -27.90 -26.79
CA THR A 325 4.46 -29.12 -26.37
C THR A 325 3.75 -29.66 -25.12
N ASP A 326 3.53 -30.97 -25.06
CA ASP A 326 2.78 -31.59 -23.96
C ASP A 326 3.50 -31.40 -22.61
N SER A 327 2.78 -30.90 -21.62
CA SER A 327 3.24 -30.72 -20.24
C SER A 327 2.19 -31.20 -19.22
N ARG A 328 1.45 -32.25 -19.57
CA ARG A 328 0.50 -32.91 -18.66
C ARG A 328 1.29 -33.68 -17.60
N ASN A 329 0.98 -33.46 -16.32
CA ASN A 329 1.71 -33.97 -15.15
C ASN A 329 3.13 -33.43 -14.92
N ALA A 330 3.44 -32.21 -15.37
CA ALA A 330 4.42 -31.40 -14.66
C ALA A 330 3.78 -30.89 -13.34
N ALA A 331 4.36 -31.22 -12.19
CA ALA A 331 3.86 -30.75 -10.90
C ALA A 331 4.13 -29.24 -10.76
N LEU A 332 3.07 -28.43 -10.72
CA LEU A 332 3.17 -26.97 -10.52
C LEU A 332 4.05 -26.65 -9.29
N PRO A 333 4.99 -25.70 -9.39
CA PRO A 333 5.86 -25.31 -8.29
C PRO A 333 5.03 -24.71 -7.12
N PRO A 334 5.54 -24.70 -5.88
CA PRO A 334 4.74 -24.33 -4.71
C PRO A 334 4.09 -22.94 -4.79
N ALA A 335 4.73 -21.97 -5.46
CA ALA A 335 4.16 -20.64 -5.69
C ALA A 335 2.92 -20.67 -6.61
N ASP A 336 2.93 -21.50 -7.66
CA ASP A 336 1.81 -21.63 -8.61
C ASP A 336 0.62 -22.39 -8.02
N ARG A 337 0.83 -23.13 -6.92
CA ARG A 337 -0.26 -23.69 -6.10
C ARG A 337 -0.87 -22.64 -5.19
N LEU A 338 -0.04 -21.77 -4.61
CA LEU A 338 -0.46 -20.64 -3.79
C LEU A 338 -1.08 -19.48 -4.60
N THR A 339 -0.94 -19.46 -5.94
CA THR A 339 -1.74 -18.59 -6.82
C THR A 339 -2.98 -19.28 -7.40
N ALA A 340 -3.18 -20.57 -7.13
CA ALA A 340 -4.35 -21.35 -7.55
C ALA A 340 -5.60 -21.15 -6.66
N PHE A 341 -5.61 -20.15 -5.78
CA PHE A 341 -6.87 -19.52 -5.36
C PHE A 341 -7.66 -19.18 -6.62
N GLY A 342 -8.83 -19.80 -6.81
CA GLY A 342 -9.61 -19.61 -8.04
C GLY A 342 -10.02 -18.15 -8.16
N TRP A 343 -9.34 -17.36 -8.97
CA TRP A 343 -9.67 -15.93 -9.08
C TRP A 343 -11.02 -15.75 -9.80
N PRO A 344 -11.93 -14.91 -9.27
CA PRO A 344 -13.09 -14.45 -10.02
C PRO A 344 -12.63 -13.67 -11.26
N ALA A 345 -13.34 -13.84 -12.37
CA ALA A 345 -13.03 -13.20 -13.64
C ALA A 345 -13.40 -11.70 -13.60
N ILE A 346 -12.57 -10.92 -12.92
CA ILE A 346 -12.69 -9.47 -12.74
C ILE A 346 -11.65 -8.79 -13.62
N ARG A 347 -12.11 -7.96 -14.55
CA ARG A 347 -11.28 -7.00 -15.29
C ARG A 347 -11.18 -5.73 -14.47
N ASP A 348 -9.97 -5.19 -14.36
CA ASP A 348 -9.74 -3.91 -13.68
C ASP A 348 -10.26 -2.71 -14.51
N PRO A 349 -10.54 -1.57 -13.87
CA PRO A 349 -10.81 -0.31 -14.57
C PRO A 349 -9.56 0.20 -15.30
N LEU A 350 -9.76 1.03 -16.34
CA LEU A 350 -8.67 1.50 -17.23
C LEU A 350 -7.66 2.43 -16.56
N GLU A 351 -8.01 2.96 -15.40
CA GLU A 351 -7.14 3.78 -14.54
C GLU A 351 -6.16 2.95 -13.71
N VAL A 352 -6.33 1.62 -13.62
CA VAL A 352 -5.42 0.70 -12.90
C VAL A 352 -4.36 0.15 -13.85
N GLU A 353 -3.10 0.19 -13.44
CA GLU A 353 -1.98 -0.23 -14.30
C GLU A 353 -1.91 -1.75 -14.48
N ALA A 354 -1.64 -2.19 -15.72
CA ALA A 354 -1.48 -3.61 -16.02
C ALA A 354 -0.26 -4.19 -15.26
N GLY A 355 -0.47 -5.26 -14.49
CA GLY A 355 0.59 -5.89 -13.69
C GLY A 355 0.85 -5.23 -12.33
N HIS A 356 -0.07 -4.39 -11.84
CA HIS A 356 -0.07 -3.92 -10.46
C HIS A 356 0.01 -5.09 -9.44
N PRO A 357 0.52 -4.88 -8.21
CA PRO A 357 0.59 -5.95 -7.21
C PRO A 357 -0.80 -6.46 -6.79
N ARG A 358 -0.99 -7.78 -6.85
CA ARG A 358 -2.26 -8.48 -6.58
C ARG A 358 -2.15 -9.41 -5.37
N GLY A 359 -3.19 -9.42 -4.53
CA GLY A 359 -3.37 -10.39 -3.45
C GLY A 359 -4.81 -10.90 -3.38
N PHE A 360 -5.12 -11.77 -2.42
CA PHE A 360 -6.48 -12.28 -2.19
C PHE A 360 -7.20 -11.59 -1.01
N TRP A 361 -8.50 -11.74 -0.91
CA TRP A 361 -9.22 -11.66 0.36
C TRP A 361 -10.23 -12.81 0.47
N ILE A 362 -10.46 -13.27 1.69
CA ILE A 362 -11.24 -14.46 2.01
C ILE A 362 -11.87 -14.29 3.39
N THR A 363 -13.11 -14.74 3.59
CA THR A 363 -13.75 -14.71 4.92
C THR A 363 -13.17 -15.77 5.87
N ARG A 364 -13.48 -15.68 7.16
CA ARG A 364 -13.01 -16.66 8.16
C ARG A 364 -13.64 -18.03 7.94
N ASN A 365 -14.92 -18.07 7.56
CA ASN A 365 -15.62 -19.31 7.24
C ASN A 365 -15.13 -19.94 5.93
N GLU A 366 -14.82 -19.14 4.90
CA GLU A 366 -14.19 -19.67 3.68
C GLU A 366 -12.78 -20.19 3.95
N TRP A 367 -12.01 -19.55 4.83
CA TRP A 367 -10.68 -20.05 5.22
C TRP A 367 -10.74 -21.43 5.87
N LEU A 368 -11.72 -21.71 6.75
CA LEU A 368 -11.92 -23.04 7.33
C LEU A 368 -12.13 -24.13 6.27
N ALA A 369 -12.82 -23.81 5.17
CA ALA A 369 -13.08 -24.73 4.08
C ALA A 369 -11.89 -24.92 3.10
N LEU A 370 -10.88 -24.04 3.15
CA LEU A 370 -9.84 -23.94 2.12
C LEU A 370 -8.40 -24.05 2.65
N GLY A 371 -8.12 -23.58 3.86
CA GLY A 371 -6.76 -23.50 4.41
C GLY A 371 -6.08 -24.85 4.62
N ALA A 372 -6.86 -25.91 4.82
CA ALA A 372 -6.36 -27.28 5.00
C ALA A 372 -5.74 -27.90 3.73
N GLU A 373 -6.14 -27.45 2.53
CA GLU A 373 -5.72 -28.06 1.26
C GLU A 373 -4.55 -27.32 0.58
N GLN A 374 -4.31 -26.04 0.92
CA GLN A 374 -3.73 -25.10 -0.05
C GLN A 374 -2.22 -25.18 -0.28
N CYS A 375 -1.40 -25.49 0.72
CA CYS A 375 -0.02 -25.94 0.50
C CYS A 375 0.62 -26.47 1.81
N PRO A 376 0.91 -27.79 1.95
CA PRO A 376 1.51 -28.35 3.17
C PRO A 376 2.88 -27.75 3.55
N ASP A 377 3.64 -27.28 2.56
CA ASP A 377 4.97 -26.68 2.72
C ASP A 377 4.94 -25.17 3.04
N ALA A 378 3.77 -24.53 2.94
CA ALA A 378 3.63 -23.10 3.24
C ALA A 378 3.46 -22.87 4.73
N ARG A 379 3.97 -21.74 5.23
CA ARG A 379 3.67 -21.24 6.58
C ARG A 379 3.23 -19.79 6.51
N TRP A 380 2.34 -19.41 7.41
CA TRP A 380 1.62 -18.15 7.38
C TRP A 380 2.20 -17.14 8.38
N MET A 381 2.19 -15.86 8.00
CA MET A 381 2.60 -14.74 8.83
C MET A 381 1.50 -13.68 8.84
N LEU A 382 1.12 -13.19 10.02
CA LEU A 382 0.37 -11.93 10.15
C LEU A 382 1.32 -10.77 9.83
N LEU A 383 1.05 -9.97 8.80
CA LEU A 383 1.92 -8.85 8.43
C LEU A 383 1.67 -7.64 9.36
N PRO A 384 2.61 -7.23 10.24
CA PRO A 384 2.47 -6.01 11.02
C PRO A 384 2.48 -4.78 10.09
N ARG A 385 1.77 -3.71 10.47
CA ARG A 385 1.35 -2.59 9.58
C ARG A 385 2.46 -1.94 8.73
N LEU A 386 3.71 -1.94 9.19
CA LEU A 386 4.84 -1.38 8.44
C LEU A 386 5.43 -2.36 7.41
N ALA A 387 5.34 -3.68 7.65
CA ALA A 387 5.83 -4.73 6.75
C ALA A 387 4.95 -4.98 5.51
N TRP A 388 4.00 -4.07 5.24
CA TRP A 388 3.03 -4.18 4.15
C TRP A 388 3.57 -3.75 2.78
N LEU A 389 4.78 -3.17 2.69
CA LEU A 389 5.38 -2.72 1.43
C LEU A 389 5.87 -3.91 0.58
N ALA A 390 7.14 -4.30 0.71
CA ALA A 390 7.72 -5.34 -0.14
C ALA A 390 7.24 -6.76 0.24
N PRO A 391 7.27 -7.73 -0.71
CA PRO A 391 7.20 -9.15 -0.40
C PRO A 391 8.25 -9.55 0.64
N ARG A 392 7.87 -10.33 1.65
CA ARG A 392 8.77 -10.69 2.75
C ARG A 392 9.78 -11.76 2.34
N ALA A 393 11.01 -11.61 2.81
CA ALA A 393 12.01 -12.66 2.89
C ALA A 393 12.64 -12.61 4.29
N ILE A 394 12.70 -13.74 4.99
CA ILE A 394 13.25 -13.87 6.34
C ILE A 394 13.99 -15.19 6.53
N ASP A 395 14.89 -15.26 7.51
CA ASP A 395 15.60 -16.48 7.90
C ASP A 395 14.82 -17.31 8.94
N ASP A 396 15.27 -18.55 9.20
CA ASP A 396 14.66 -19.43 10.22
C ASP A 396 14.71 -18.79 11.64
N ALA A 397 15.73 -17.97 11.95
CA ALA A 397 15.86 -17.32 13.25
C ALA A 397 14.76 -16.27 13.48
N SER A 398 14.45 -15.47 12.46
CA SER A 398 13.32 -14.53 12.45
C SER A 398 11.98 -15.27 12.44
N ALA A 399 11.87 -16.34 11.64
CA ALA A 399 10.65 -17.13 11.47
C ALA A 399 10.17 -17.82 12.76
N ALA A 400 11.07 -18.04 13.72
CA ALA A 400 10.77 -18.75 14.95
C ALA A 400 10.12 -17.90 16.06
N ARG A 401 10.14 -16.54 15.99
CA ARG A 401 9.83 -15.69 17.16
C ARG A 401 9.16 -14.35 16.84
N GLY A 402 8.39 -13.86 17.82
CA GLY A 402 7.83 -12.51 17.83
C GLY A 402 6.79 -12.27 16.72
N GLN A 403 6.77 -11.07 16.17
CA GLN A 403 5.84 -10.66 15.10
C GLN A 403 6.19 -11.23 13.70
N ASN A 404 7.33 -11.92 13.57
CA ASN A 404 7.72 -12.67 12.36
C ASN A 404 7.41 -14.18 12.48
N ALA A 405 6.80 -14.63 13.59
CA ALA A 405 6.56 -16.03 13.86
C ALA A 405 5.67 -16.68 12.77
N LEU A 406 6.17 -17.78 12.19
CA LEU A 406 5.47 -18.53 11.16
C LEU A 406 4.52 -19.58 11.76
N LEU A 407 3.30 -19.63 11.24
CA LEU A 407 2.18 -20.44 11.72
C LEU A 407 1.72 -21.45 10.65
N ASP A 408 1.00 -22.48 11.07
CA ASP A 408 0.10 -23.24 10.18
C ASP A 408 -1.20 -22.46 9.89
N ALA A 409 -2.08 -23.01 9.05
CA ALA A 409 -3.29 -22.34 8.60
C ALA A 409 -4.34 -22.16 9.73
N ASP A 410 -4.39 -23.06 10.70
CA ASP A 410 -5.39 -23.05 11.77
C ASP A 410 -4.99 -22.07 12.88
N ALA A 411 -3.70 -22.08 13.28
CA ALA A 411 -3.13 -21.10 14.19
C ALA A 411 -3.15 -19.68 13.59
N MET A 412 -2.98 -19.54 12.28
CA MET A 412 -3.17 -18.27 11.57
C MET A 412 -4.63 -17.82 11.61
N LEU A 413 -5.61 -18.70 11.36
CA LEU A 413 -7.02 -18.33 11.48
C LEU A 413 -7.38 -17.90 12.91
N ALA A 414 -6.93 -18.63 13.93
CA ALA A 414 -7.15 -18.28 15.33
C ALA A 414 -6.61 -16.87 15.64
N ARG A 415 -5.38 -16.57 15.23
CA ARG A 415 -4.77 -15.22 15.35
C ARG A 415 -5.50 -14.15 14.52
N ALA A 416 -6.07 -14.50 13.37
CA ALA A 416 -6.89 -13.57 12.58
C ALA A 416 -8.29 -13.35 13.18
N ALA A 417 -8.82 -14.31 13.94
CA ALA A 417 -10.10 -14.21 14.65
C ALA A 417 -10.02 -13.31 15.90
N GLU A 418 -8.85 -13.25 16.57
CA GLU A 418 -8.56 -12.33 17.68
C GLU A 418 -8.63 -10.83 17.28
N LEU A 419 -8.60 -10.52 15.98
CA LEU A 419 -8.60 -9.14 15.46
C LEU A 419 -10.02 -8.65 15.11
N PRO A 420 -10.35 -7.35 15.31
CA PRO A 420 -11.70 -6.82 15.08
C PRO A 420 -12.01 -6.48 13.60
N GLY A 421 -11.06 -6.70 12.68
CA GLY A 421 -11.17 -6.29 11.27
C GLY A 421 -10.25 -7.12 10.36
N PRO A 422 -10.16 -6.77 9.05
CA PRO A 422 -9.32 -7.49 8.08
C PRO A 422 -7.85 -7.61 8.50
N ALA A 423 -7.38 -8.85 8.59
CA ALA A 423 -6.01 -9.20 8.92
C ALA A 423 -5.21 -9.48 7.64
N LEU A 424 -4.19 -8.66 7.33
CA LEU A 424 -3.29 -8.95 6.20
C LEU A 424 -2.31 -10.07 6.59
N VAL A 425 -2.32 -11.15 5.82
CA VAL A 425 -1.45 -12.32 6.00
C VAL A 425 -0.60 -12.58 4.75
N ALA A 426 0.52 -13.26 4.93
CA ALA A 426 1.40 -13.73 3.88
C ALA A 426 1.66 -15.24 4.02
N ALA A 427 1.65 -15.97 2.90
CA ALA A 427 2.16 -17.34 2.83
C ALA A 427 3.63 -17.30 2.40
N LEU A 428 4.51 -17.89 3.20
CA LEU A 428 5.93 -18.04 2.91
C LEU A 428 6.26 -19.51 2.67
N VAL A 429 7.15 -19.76 1.70
CA VAL A 429 7.72 -21.09 1.41
C VAL A 429 9.22 -21.04 1.67
N ARG A 430 9.78 -22.07 2.32
CA ARG A 430 11.20 -22.15 2.64
C ARG A 430 12.02 -22.59 1.43
N GLY A 431 12.98 -21.76 1.02
CA GLY A 431 13.94 -22.09 -0.03
C GLY A 431 15.02 -23.09 0.44
N ARG A 432 15.79 -23.61 -0.53
CA ARG A 432 16.97 -24.46 -0.26
C ARG A 432 18.12 -23.67 0.41
N ASP A 433 18.06 -22.34 0.32
CA ASP A 433 18.94 -21.35 0.94
C ASP A 433 18.58 -21.05 2.41
N ALA A 434 17.63 -21.79 3.01
CA ALA A 434 17.09 -21.55 4.36
C ALA A 434 16.37 -20.20 4.54
N VAL A 435 16.03 -19.52 3.45
CA VAL A 435 15.23 -18.28 3.48
C VAL A 435 13.76 -18.62 3.22
N TRP A 436 12.88 -18.22 4.12
CA TRP A 436 11.44 -18.19 3.90
C TRP A 436 11.10 -17.00 3.02
N ARG A 437 10.47 -17.24 1.88
CA ARG A 437 10.14 -16.22 0.87
C ARG A 437 8.64 -16.20 0.64
N GLU A 438 8.05 -15.01 0.66
CA GLU A 438 6.63 -14.80 0.39
C GLU A 438 6.28 -15.22 -1.03
N ALA A 439 5.28 -16.08 -1.16
CA ALA A 439 4.72 -16.53 -2.43
C ALA A 439 3.40 -15.80 -2.76
N VAL A 440 2.60 -15.46 -1.74
CA VAL A 440 1.34 -14.72 -1.89
C VAL A 440 0.97 -14.01 -0.58
N ARG A 441 0.20 -12.92 -0.68
CA ARG A 441 -0.43 -12.24 0.46
C ARG A 441 -1.93 -12.03 0.23
N GLY A 442 -2.67 -11.90 1.32
CA GLY A 442 -4.10 -11.62 1.27
C GLY A 442 -4.71 -11.27 2.61
N PHE A 443 -5.97 -10.86 2.61
CA PHE A 443 -6.72 -10.53 3.82
C PHE A 443 -7.63 -11.67 4.27
N ILE A 444 -7.51 -12.08 5.53
CA ILE A 444 -8.58 -12.81 6.22
C ILE A 444 -9.54 -11.75 6.78
N VAL A 445 -10.76 -11.70 6.26
CA VAL A 445 -11.78 -10.70 6.64
C VAL A 445 -12.84 -11.29 7.58
N PRO A 446 -13.42 -10.51 8.50
CA PRO A 446 -14.65 -10.89 9.19
C PRO A 446 -15.78 -11.20 8.20
N ASP A 447 -16.66 -12.16 8.53
CA ASP A 447 -17.65 -12.69 7.58
C ASP A 447 -18.77 -11.70 7.24
N ASP A 448 -18.96 -10.65 8.05
CA ASP A 448 -19.85 -9.51 7.77
C ASP A 448 -19.20 -8.44 6.86
N TRP A 449 -17.87 -8.47 6.71
CA TRP A 449 -17.11 -7.46 5.99
C TRP A 449 -17.54 -7.31 4.52
N PRO A 450 -17.75 -8.38 3.72
CA PRO A 450 -18.10 -8.23 2.30
C PRO A 450 -19.41 -7.47 2.07
N ALA A 451 -20.42 -7.69 2.91
CA ALA A 451 -21.71 -7.00 2.83
C ALA A 451 -21.56 -5.50 3.17
N ARG A 452 -20.79 -5.18 4.22
CA ARG A 452 -20.47 -3.79 4.60
C ARG A 452 -19.63 -3.09 3.53
N ALA A 453 -18.71 -3.82 2.91
CA ALA A 453 -17.84 -3.33 1.85
C ALA A 453 -18.63 -2.99 0.57
N ALA A 454 -19.53 -3.86 0.13
CA ALA A 454 -20.45 -3.58 -0.97
C ALA A 454 -21.35 -2.37 -0.67
N ALA A 455 -21.91 -2.28 0.54
CA ALA A 455 -22.73 -1.15 1.00
C ALA A 455 -21.95 0.17 1.23
N PHE A 456 -20.62 0.16 1.11
CA PHE A 456 -19.74 1.33 1.15
C PHE A 456 -19.23 1.72 -0.25
N ALA A 457 -19.01 0.74 -1.13
CA ALA A 457 -18.73 0.94 -2.55
C ALA A 457 -19.92 1.56 -3.31
N GLY A 458 -21.15 1.20 -2.95
CA GLY A 458 -22.39 1.72 -3.55
C GLY A 458 -22.88 3.08 -3.01
N ARG A 459 -21.98 3.90 -2.46
CA ARG A 459 -22.27 5.26 -1.94
C ARG A 459 -21.72 6.36 -2.84
#